data_AF-A0AAD9QIA7-F1
#
_entry.id   AF-A0AAD9QIA7-F1
#
_cell.length_a   1.000
_cell.length_b   1.000
_cell.length_c   1.000
_cell.angle_alpha   90.00
_cell.angle_beta   90.00
_cell.angle_gamma   90.00
#
_symmetry.space_group_name_H-M   'P 1'
#
loop_
_entity.id
_entity.type
_entity.pdbx_description
1 polymer ?
#
loop_
_entity_poly.entity_id
_entity_poly.type
_entity_poly.pdbx_seq_one_letter_code
_entity_poly.pdbx_strand_id
1 'polypeptide(L)'
;MVCSEHFAEECFERCLHVEGSQRTLRPGSVPSIWMNKNFQEPYTSRSVQNRKKQTNYFCLSYRLDWTGKNSREEPKGIVFLSKLLLVFQHCHLCFSANPALSVTQTGTMMTIQSSCSCCSETFIWQIQPYLLGKFPVGNLLLSFAILCAGASVNKVLLVFRHMGMLIYSEPTYYYHQRHLLIPAIVSFWRSYQAKIINSLNGKEVTLAGDG
;
A
#
# COMPACT_ATOMS: atom_id res chain seq x y z
N MET A 1 17.02 32.12 -4.03
CA MET A 1 17.02 30.88 -4.84
C MET A 1 18.24 30.08 -4.41
N VAL A 2 18.08 28.83 -3.95
CA VAL A 2 19.19 28.00 -3.43
C VAL A 2 19.55 26.96 -4.49
N CYS A 3 20.84 26.79 -4.79
CA CYS A 3 21.31 25.79 -5.75
C CYS A 3 20.98 24.36 -5.28
N SER A 4 20.68 23.45 -6.22
CA SER A 4 20.41 22.03 -5.94
C SER A 4 21.58 21.33 -5.25
N GLU A 5 22.81 21.83 -5.41
CA GLU A 5 24.00 21.30 -4.74
C GLU A 5 23.97 21.46 -3.22
N HIS A 6 23.12 22.34 -2.70
CA HIS A 6 22.95 22.55 -1.25
C HIS A 6 21.85 21.66 -0.65
N PHE A 7 21.38 20.64 -1.37
CA PHE A 7 20.44 19.65 -0.84
C PHE A 7 21.07 18.26 -0.94
N ALA A 8 20.85 17.43 0.09
CA ALA A 8 21.24 16.03 0.05
C ALA A 8 20.44 15.28 -1.02
N GLU A 9 20.98 14.17 -1.55
CA GLU A 9 20.31 13.45 -2.65
C GLU A 9 18.92 12.93 -2.25
N GLU A 10 18.71 12.60 -0.97
CA GLU A 10 17.40 12.19 -0.45
C GLU A 10 16.31 13.29 -0.51
N CYS A 11 16.70 14.56 -0.64
CA CYS A 11 15.77 15.68 -0.75
C CYS A 11 15.08 15.75 -2.11
N PHE A 12 15.48 14.94 -3.08
CA PHE A 12 14.91 14.96 -4.43
C PHE A 12 13.88 13.84 -4.65
N GLU A 13 12.91 14.08 -5.54
CA GLU A 13 11.87 13.09 -5.88
C GLU A 13 12.43 11.85 -6.60
N ARG A 14 13.55 12.01 -7.29
CA ARG A 14 14.21 10.94 -8.05
C ARG A 14 15.59 10.66 -7.47
N CYS A 15 15.89 9.36 -7.25
CA CYS A 15 17.20 8.89 -6.80
C CYS A 15 18.30 9.02 -7.87
N LEU A 16 17.95 9.22 -9.14
CA LEU A 16 18.89 9.32 -10.26
C LEU A 16 18.67 10.62 -11.02
N HIS A 17 19.74 11.40 -11.21
CA HIS A 17 19.73 12.60 -12.02
C HIS A 17 20.23 12.28 -13.43
N VAL A 18 19.41 12.58 -14.44
CA VAL A 18 19.82 12.55 -15.84
C VAL A 18 20.34 13.94 -16.19
N GLU A 19 21.56 14.01 -16.69
CA GLU A 19 22.21 15.27 -17.05
C GLU A 19 21.35 16.03 -18.08
N GLY A 20 21.05 17.31 -17.79
CA GLY A 20 20.14 18.14 -18.59
C GLY A 20 18.65 18.08 -18.20
N SER A 21 18.25 17.24 -17.23
CA SER A 21 16.88 17.19 -16.71
C SER A 21 16.70 18.00 -15.43
N GLN A 22 15.54 18.64 -15.20
CA GLN A 22 15.29 19.34 -13.94
C GLN A 22 15.16 18.36 -12.76
N ARG A 23 15.76 18.71 -11.62
CA ARG A 23 15.60 17.97 -10.35
C ARG A 23 14.50 18.62 -9.51
N THR A 24 13.50 17.85 -9.13
CA THR A 24 12.41 18.32 -8.26
C THR A 24 12.71 17.96 -6.80
N LEU A 25 12.61 18.94 -5.90
CA LEU A 25 12.73 18.75 -4.46
C LEU A 25 11.43 18.20 -3.88
N ARG A 26 11.54 17.38 -2.83
CA ARG A 26 10.39 16.94 -2.05
C ARG A 26 9.82 18.11 -1.24
N PRO A 27 8.50 18.18 -1.03
CA PRO A 27 7.90 19.17 -0.13
C PRO A 27 8.53 19.11 1.27
N GLY A 28 8.97 20.25 1.81
CA GLY A 28 9.63 20.33 3.12
C GLY A 28 11.14 20.06 3.13
N SER A 29 11.78 19.91 1.97
CA SER A 29 13.24 19.76 1.88
C SER A 29 13.97 21.00 2.41
N VAL A 30 14.93 20.80 3.32
CA VAL A 30 15.75 21.88 3.90
C VAL A 30 17.17 21.77 3.35
N PRO A 31 17.72 22.83 2.74
CA PRO A 31 19.12 22.88 2.34
C PRO A 31 20.06 22.55 3.50
N SER A 32 21.15 21.84 3.22
CA SER A 32 22.21 21.51 4.19
C SER A 32 22.87 22.76 4.78
N ILE A 33 22.89 23.87 4.04
CA ILE A 33 23.37 25.18 4.51
C ILE A 33 22.54 25.77 5.66
N TRP A 34 21.30 25.31 5.85
CA TRP A 34 20.41 25.74 6.94
C TRP A 34 20.34 24.73 8.08
N MET A 35 20.99 23.57 7.95
CA MET A 35 21.15 22.64 9.06
C MET A 35 22.29 23.12 9.97
N ASN A 36 21.98 23.37 11.25
CA ASN A 36 22.93 23.87 12.23
C ASN A 36 24.04 22.82 12.47
N LYS A 37 25.31 23.23 12.42
CA LYS A 37 26.50 22.36 12.51
C LYS A 37 26.66 21.60 13.84
N ASN A 38 25.71 21.72 14.77
CA ASN A 38 25.76 21.11 16.09
C ASN A 38 25.16 19.70 16.17
N PHE A 39 24.86 19.05 15.03
CA PHE A 39 24.68 17.60 14.94
C PHE A 39 25.80 17.02 14.06
N GLN A 40 27.03 17.01 14.57
CA GLN A 40 28.13 16.23 14.00
C GLN A 40 28.35 14.99 14.88
N GLU A 41 27.91 13.81 14.42
CA GLU A 41 28.62 12.59 14.79
C GLU A 41 30.02 12.61 14.13
N PRO A 42 31.07 12.12 14.82
CA PRO A 42 32.44 12.42 14.47
C PRO A 42 32.90 11.63 13.23
N TYR A 43 33.04 12.32 12.10
CA TYR A 43 33.80 11.84 10.96
C TYR A 43 35.28 12.18 11.13
N THR A 44 36.08 11.16 11.46
CA THR A 44 37.53 11.22 11.35
C THR A 44 37.93 11.22 9.87
N SER A 45 38.75 12.20 9.48
CA SER A 45 39.34 12.32 8.15
C SER A 45 40.72 11.68 8.14
N ARG A 46 40.94 10.69 7.25
CA ARG A 46 42.20 10.52 6.51
C ARG A 46 42.12 9.40 5.45
N SER A 47 42.75 9.74 4.31
CA SER A 47 43.27 8.91 3.22
C SER A 47 42.28 8.13 2.33
N VAL A 48 42.06 8.71 1.14
CA VAL A 48 42.14 8.08 -0.19
C VAL A 48 42.49 6.58 -0.17
N GLN A 49 41.52 5.72 -0.47
CA GLN A 49 41.66 4.66 -1.48
C GLN A 49 40.35 3.91 -1.72
N ASN A 50 39.97 3.87 -2.99
CA ASN A 50 39.15 2.86 -3.67
C ASN A 50 38.63 1.71 -2.80
N ARG A 51 37.34 1.74 -2.49
CA ARG A 51 36.46 0.56 -2.56
C ARG A 51 35.03 1.06 -2.71
N LYS A 52 34.46 0.81 -3.90
CA LYS A 52 33.01 0.80 -4.11
C LYS A 52 32.40 -0.22 -3.14
N LYS A 53 32.12 0.17 -1.91
CA LYS A 53 31.15 -0.54 -1.07
C LYS A 53 29.79 -0.08 -1.56
N GLN A 54 29.32 -0.78 -2.59
CA GLN A 54 27.93 -0.72 -3.01
C GLN A 54 27.10 -1.40 -1.93
N THR A 55 26.93 -0.72 -0.80
CA THR A 55 25.88 -1.03 0.15
C THR A 55 24.57 -0.83 -0.59
N ASN A 56 23.89 -1.93 -0.89
CA ASN A 56 22.57 -1.97 -1.51
C ASN A 56 21.57 -1.24 -0.60
N TYR A 57 21.54 0.09 -0.65
CA TYR A 57 20.31 0.82 -0.37
C TYR A 57 19.38 0.46 -1.51
N PHE A 58 18.45 -0.44 -1.23
CA PHE A 58 17.29 -0.63 -2.09
C PHE A 58 16.57 0.73 -2.11
N CYS A 59 16.85 1.61 -3.08
CA CYS A 59 16.08 2.84 -3.29
C CYS A 59 14.70 2.38 -3.76
N LEU A 60 13.85 2.02 -2.80
CA LEU A 60 12.45 1.79 -3.04
C LEU A 60 11.85 3.15 -3.38
N SER A 61 11.18 3.25 -4.53
CA SER A 61 10.35 4.43 -4.82
C SER A 61 9.41 4.69 -3.65
N TYR A 62 9.20 5.96 -3.27
CA TYR A 62 8.26 6.33 -2.20
C TYR A 62 6.85 5.77 -2.42
N ARG A 63 6.49 5.47 -3.68
CA ARG A 63 5.22 4.83 -4.06
C ARG A 63 5.15 3.34 -3.69
N LEU A 64 6.30 2.70 -3.53
CA LEU A 64 6.43 1.28 -3.20
C LEU A 64 6.75 1.06 -1.72
N ASP A 65 7.01 2.12 -0.96
CA ASP A 65 7.20 2.04 0.48
C ASP A 65 5.92 1.56 1.17
N TRP A 66 6.03 0.46 1.90
CA TRP A 66 4.97 -0.15 2.68
C TRP A 66 5.20 0.00 4.19
N THR A 67 6.37 0.52 4.61
CA THR A 67 6.74 0.58 6.03
C THR A 67 5.82 1.50 6.82
N GLY A 68 5.32 1.02 7.97
CA GLY A 68 4.40 1.76 8.84
C GLY A 68 2.99 1.98 8.30
N LYS A 69 2.68 1.55 7.07
CA LYS A 69 1.36 1.70 6.45
C LYS A 69 0.44 0.56 6.85
N ASN A 70 -0.83 0.88 7.06
CA ASN A 70 -1.86 -0.14 7.26
C ASN A 70 -2.27 -0.78 5.92
N SER A 71 -3.10 -1.83 5.98
CA SER A 71 -3.54 -2.57 4.79
C SER A 71 -4.36 -1.74 3.79
N ARG A 72 -4.88 -0.56 4.16
CA ARG A 72 -5.50 0.39 3.22
C ARG A 72 -4.43 1.19 2.46
N GLU A 73 -3.40 1.65 3.16
CA GLU A 73 -2.40 2.60 2.66
C GLU A 73 -1.22 1.95 1.94
N GLU A 74 -0.88 0.72 2.29
CA GLU A 74 0.22 0.01 1.63
C GLU A 74 -0.06 -0.12 0.11
N PRO A 75 0.98 -0.06 -0.74
CA PRO A 75 0.80 -0.16 -2.18
C PRO A 75 0.26 -1.54 -2.58
N LYS A 76 -0.68 -1.57 -3.54
CA LYS A 76 -1.18 -2.80 -4.16
C LYS A 76 -0.76 -2.87 -5.62
N GLY A 77 -0.27 -4.02 -6.04
CA GLY A 77 0.11 -4.30 -7.43
C GLY A 77 -0.72 -5.45 -8.03
N ILE A 78 -0.75 -5.52 -9.37
CA ILE A 78 -1.33 -6.65 -10.09
C ILE A 78 -0.21 -7.65 -10.38
N VAL A 79 -0.43 -8.91 -9.99
CA VAL A 79 0.51 -10.02 -10.22
C VAL A 79 -0.20 -11.12 -10.98
N PHE A 80 0.43 -11.62 -12.04
CA PHE A 80 -0.10 -12.73 -12.84
C PHE A 80 0.15 -14.05 -12.11
N LEU A 81 -0.85 -14.94 -12.11
CA LEU A 81 -0.78 -16.23 -11.41
C LEU A 81 0.46 -17.05 -11.83
N SER A 82 0.77 -17.09 -13.13
CA SER A 82 1.95 -17.80 -13.63
C SER A 82 3.27 -17.29 -13.07
N LYS A 83 3.38 -15.99 -12.74
CA LYS A 83 4.57 -15.39 -12.12
C LYS A 83 4.58 -15.61 -10.62
N LEU A 84 3.41 -15.56 -9.97
CA LEU A 84 3.28 -15.83 -8.55
C LEU A 84 3.66 -17.27 -8.19
N LEU A 85 3.23 -18.26 -8.99
CA LEU A 85 3.53 -19.68 -8.74
C LEU A 85 5.02 -20.02 -8.84
N LEU A 86 5.85 -19.17 -9.46
CA LEU A 86 7.31 -19.36 -9.46
C LEU A 86 7.90 -19.33 -8.04
N VAL A 87 7.28 -18.59 -7.13
CA VAL A 87 7.71 -18.52 -5.71
C VAL A 87 7.49 -19.86 -4.98
N PHE A 88 6.62 -20.72 -5.51
CA PHE A 88 6.22 -21.99 -4.89
C PHE A 88 6.84 -23.23 -5.57
N GLN A 89 7.91 -23.04 -6.36
CA GLN A 89 8.63 -24.16 -6.99
C GLN A 89 9.34 -25.08 -5.98
N HIS A 90 9.53 -24.62 -4.75
CA HIS A 90 10.19 -25.38 -3.70
C HIS A 90 9.36 -25.34 -2.41
N CYS A 91 9.44 -26.42 -1.63
CA CYS A 91 8.86 -26.46 -0.29
C CYS A 91 9.50 -25.36 0.58
N HIS A 92 8.67 -24.55 1.24
CA HIS A 92 9.14 -23.45 2.08
C HIS A 92 9.78 -23.90 3.41
N LEU A 93 9.73 -25.21 3.71
CA LEU A 93 10.23 -25.79 4.95
C LEU A 93 11.51 -26.62 4.73
N CYS A 94 11.48 -27.54 3.76
CA CYS A 94 12.62 -28.44 3.48
C CYS A 94 13.31 -28.19 2.13
N PHE A 95 12.87 -27.19 1.36
CA PHE A 95 13.44 -26.82 0.06
C PHE A 95 13.41 -27.91 -1.03
N SER A 96 12.72 -29.03 -0.80
CA SER A 96 12.48 -30.02 -1.86
C SER A 96 11.71 -29.42 -3.03
N ALA A 97 12.03 -29.87 -4.24
CA ALA A 97 11.47 -29.33 -5.46
C ALA A 97 10.03 -29.78 -5.69
N ASN A 98 9.26 -28.93 -6.38
CA ASN A 98 7.93 -29.19 -6.91
C ASN A 98 6.94 -29.76 -5.88
N PRO A 99 6.65 -29.03 -4.78
CA PRO A 99 5.54 -29.42 -3.91
C PRO A 99 4.22 -29.39 -4.70
N ALA A 100 3.27 -30.24 -4.30
CA ALA A 100 1.94 -30.25 -4.89
C ALA A 100 1.19 -28.96 -4.51
N LEU A 101 0.71 -28.21 -5.50
CA LEU A 101 0.03 -26.94 -5.29
C LEU A 101 -1.48 -27.08 -5.48
N SER A 102 -2.24 -26.48 -4.58
CA SER A 102 -3.68 -26.24 -4.70
C SER A 102 -3.93 -24.74 -4.56
N VAL A 103 -4.73 -24.17 -5.47
CA VAL A 103 -5.03 -22.73 -5.49
C VAL A 103 -6.53 -22.57 -5.38
N THR A 104 -6.95 -21.76 -4.41
CA THR A 104 -8.37 -21.42 -4.19
C THR A 104 -8.57 -19.91 -4.21
N GLN A 105 -9.81 -19.48 -4.46
CA GLN A 105 -10.14 -18.08 -4.67
C GLN A 105 -11.44 -17.68 -3.95
N THR A 106 -11.43 -16.47 -3.36
CA THR A 106 -12.60 -15.85 -2.71
C THR A 106 -12.63 -14.35 -3.02
N GLY A 107 -13.32 -13.97 -4.08
CA GLY A 107 -13.33 -12.59 -4.58
C GLY A 107 -11.95 -12.17 -5.09
N THR A 108 -11.36 -11.13 -4.50
CA THR A 108 -9.97 -10.73 -4.79
C THR A 108 -8.94 -11.57 -4.05
N MET A 109 -9.34 -12.42 -3.08
CA MET A 109 -8.42 -13.30 -2.35
C MET A 109 -8.05 -14.51 -3.18
N MET A 110 -6.77 -14.87 -3.10
CA MET A 110 -6.22 -16.14 -3.55
C MET A 110 -5.44 -16.76 -2.39
N THR A 111 -5.67 -18.06 -2.19
CA THR A 111 -4.97 -18.87 -1.20
C THR A 111 -4.24 -20.00 -1.93
N ILE A 112 -2.93 -20.09 -1.69
CA ILE A 112 -2.05 -21.12 -2.24
C ILE A 112 -1.72 -22.08 -1.12
N GLN A 113 -2.05 -23.35 -1.31
CA GLN A 113 -1.66 -24.44 -0.44
C GLN A 113 -0.59 -25.27 -1.14
N SER A 114 0.56 -25.44 -0.49
CA SER A 114 1.72 -26.19 -0.97
C SER A 114 1.96 -27.39 -0.06
N SER A 115 1.69 -28.59 -0.56
CA SER A 115 1.88 -29.85 0.17
C SER A 115 3.13 -30.58 -0.33
N CYS A 116 4.04 -30.88 0.59
CA CYS A 116 5.34 -31.47 0.27
C CYS A 116 5.34 -32.99 0.46
N SER A 117 5.78 -33.76 -0.54
CA SER A 117 5.92 -35.22 -0.42
C SER A 117 7.15 -35.66 0.39
N CYS A 118 8.17 -34.81 0.50
CA CYS A 118 9.41 -35.14 1.20
C CYS A 118 9.30 -35.02 2.72
N CYS A 119 8.68 -33.94 3.23
CA CYS A 119 8.48 -33.75 4.67
C CYS A 119 7.03 -33.93 5.12
N SER A 120 6.10 -34.22 4.19
CA SER A 120 4.66 -34.38 4.46
C SER A 120 3.96 -33.15 5.04
N GLU A 121 4.64 -32.00 5.10
CA GLU A 121 4.10 -30.75 5.62
C GLU A 121 3.32 -29.96 4.56
N THR A 122 2.39 -29.13 5.04
CA THR A 122 1.58 -28.25 4.20
C THR A 122 1.78 -26.79 4.60
N PHE A 123 2.15 -25.97 3.62
CA PHE A 123 2.28 -24.53 3.76
C PHE A 123 1.09 -23.82 3.12
N ILE A 124 0.44 -22.92 3.84
CA ILE A 124 -0.69 -22.11 3.34
C ILE A 124 -0.24 -20.66 3.25
N TRP A 125 -0.41 -20.07 2.07
CA TRP A 125 -0.08 -18.69 1.80
C TRP A 125 -1.29 -17.93 1.23
N GLN A 126 -1.48 -16.70 1.69
CA GLN A 126 -2.62 -15.85 1.32
C GLN A 126 -2.11 -14.53 0.76
N ILE A 127 -2.64 -14.08 -0.37
CA ILE A 127 -2.16 -12.86 -1.05
C ILE A 127 -2.45 -11.56 -0.29
N GLN A 128 -3.39 -11.59 0.66
CA GLN A 128 -3.83 -10.42 1.41
C GLN A 128 -4.35 -10.83 2.80
N PRO A 129 -4.34 -9.93 3.78
CA PRO A 129 -4.89 -10.22 5.11
C PRO A 129 -6.41 -10.24 5.12
N TYR A 130 -6.96 -10.71 6.24
CA TYR A 130 -8.38 -10.65 6.57
C TYR A 130 -8.67 -9.48 7.52
N LEU A 131 -9.74 -8.74 7.23
CA LEU A 131 -10.35 -7.78 8.15
C LEU A 131 -11.44 -8.47 8.97
N LEU A 132 -11.51 -8.14 10.26
CA LEU A 132 -12.47 -8.73 11.22
C LEU A 132 -12.42 -10.27 11.26
N GLY A 133 -11.27 -10.86 10.89
CA GLY A 133 -11.06 -12.30 10.80
C GLY A 133 -11.93 -13.04 9.76
N LYS A 134 -12.68 -12.31 8.91
CA LYS A 134 -13.69 -12.93 8.04
C LYS A 134 -13.63 -12.47 6.59
N PHE A 135 -13.27 -11.22 6.34
CA PHE A 135 -13.35 -10.64 4.99
C PHE A 135 -11.97 -10.35 4.44
N PRO A 136 -11.63 -10.82 3.23
CA PRO A 136 -10.38 -10.39 2.60
C PRO A 136 -10.35 -8.87 2.45
N VAL A 137 -9.24 -8.23 2.85
CA VAL A 137 -9.16 -6.77 2.92
C VAL A 137 -9.43 -6.11 1.55
N GLY A 138 -8.88 -6.65 0.45
CA GLY A 138 -9.12 -6.13 -0.89
C GLY A 138 -10.59 -6.16 -1.31
N ASN A 139 -11.38 -7.14 -0.84
CA ASN A 139 -12.82 -7.18 -1.13
C ASN A 139 -13.53 -5.96 -0.53
N LEU A 140 -13.23 -5.63 0.72
CA LEU A 140 -13.82 -4.49 1.41
C LEU A 140 -13.29 -3.16 0.88
N LEU A 141 -11.97 -3.06 0.66
CA LEU A 141 -11.36 -1.85 0.12
C LEU A 141 -11.89 -1.50 -1.27
N LEU A 142 -12.04 -2.50 -2.15
CA LEU A 142 -12.61 -2.28 -3.48
C LEU A 142 -14.09 -1.88 -3.38
N SER A 143 -14.87 -2.53 -2.52
CA SER A 143 -16.29 -2.17 -2.31
C SER A 143 -16.43 -0.74 -1.79
N PHE A 144 -15.56 -0.36 -0.85
CA PHE A 144 -15.50 0.99 -0.30
C PHE A 144 -15.11 2.02 -1.37
N ALA A 145 -14.11 1.71 -2.20
CA ALA A 145 -13.68 2.59 -3.28
C ALA A 145 -14.79 2.81 -4.32
N ILE A 146 -15.51 1.75 -4.73
CA ILE A 146 -16.66 1.86 -5.65
C ILE A 146 -17.73 2.76 -5.05
N LEU A 147 -18.08 2.54 -3.78
CA LEU A 147 -19.09 3.33 -3.06
C LEU A 147 -18.71 4.81 -2.98
N CYS A 148 -17.48 5.12 -2.52
CA CYS A 148 -17.02 6.50 -2.36
C CYS A 148 -16.83 7.23 -3.69
N ALA A 149 -16.47 6.51 -4.76
CA ALA A 149 -16.37 7.09 -6.10
C ALA A 149 -17.73 7.27 -6.79
N GLY A 150 -18.83 6.77 -6.20
CA GLY A 150 -20.15 6.74 -6.86
C GLY A 150 -20.14 5.91 -8.15
N ALA A 151 -19.24 4.93 -8.26
CA ALA A 151 -19.05 4.16 -9.48
C ALA A 151 -20.13 3.08 -9.65
N SER A 152 -20.50 2.79 -10.90
CA SER A 152 -21.37 1.66 -11.20
C SER A 152 -20.65 0.33 -10.93
N VAL A 153 -21.13 -0.43 -9.93
CA VAL A 153 -20.56 -1.74 -9.59
C VAL A 153 -20.49 -2.65 -10.81
N ASN A 154 -21.54 -2.72 -11.62
CA ASN A 154 -21.58 -3.59 -12.80
C ASN A 154 -20.53 -3.21 -13.85
N LYS A 155 -20.25 -1.92 -14.03
CA LYS A 155 -19.17 -1.49 -14.93
C LYS A 155 -17.80 -1.85 -14.36
N VAL A 156 -17.58 -1.70 -13.06
CA VAL A 156 -16.31 -2.08 -12.43
C VAL A 156 -16.08 -3.59 -12.51
N LEU A 157 -17.09 -4.40 -12.15
CA LEU A 157 -17.03 -5.86 -12.27
C LEU A 157 -16.77 -6.29 -13.73
N LEU A 158 -17.39 -5.60 -14.70
CA LEU A 158 -17.18 -5.87 -16.13
C LEU A 158 -15.74 -5.58 -16.55
N VAL A 159 -15.15 -4.47 -16.12
CA VAL A 159 -13.74 -4.14 -16.39
C VAL A 159 -12.81 -5.21 -15.82
N PHE A 160 -13.02 -5.64 -14.57
CA PHE A 160 -12.22 -6.70 -13.97
C PHE A 160 -12.34 -8.01 -14.76
N ARG A 161 -13.55 -8.39 -15.20
CA ARG A 161 -13.77 -9.58 -16.03
C ARG A 161 -13.08 -9.48 -17.38
N HIS A 162 -13.15 -8.33 -18.07
CA HIS A 162 -12.45 -8.12 -19.34
C HIS A 162 -10.94 -8.17 -19.20
N MET A 163 -10.40 -7.72 -18.06
CA MET A 163 -8.98 -7.81 -17.76
C MET A 163 -8.54 -9.21 -17.25
N GLY A 164 -9.49 -10.10 -16.97
CA GLY A 164 -9.21 -11.40 -16.36
C GLY A 164 -8.78 -11.32 -14.89
N MET A 165 -9.17 -10.25 -14.18
CA MET A 165 -8.88 -10.07 -12.76
C MET A 165 -9.88 -10.79 -11.86
N LEU A 166 -9.37 -11.36 -10.78
CA LEU A 166 -10.18 -11.99 -9.74
C LEU A 166 -10.98 -10.94 -8.96
N ILE A 167 -12.29 -11.16 -8.83
CA ILE A 167 -13.19 -10.25 -8.14
C ILE A 167 -14.38 -11.00 -7.55
N TYR A 168 -15.05 -10.40 -6.57
CA TYR A 168 -16.29 -10.91 -5.99
C TYR A 168 -17.50 -10.64 -6.91
N SER A 169 -18.65 -11.23 -6.59
CA SER A 169 -19.90 -11.05 -7.35
C SER A 169 -20.67 -9.80 -6.92
N GLU A 170 -21.58 -9.32 -7.76
CA GLU A 170 -22.45 -8.17 -7.45
C GLU A 170 -23.23 -8.33 -6.13
N PRO A 171 -23.83 -9.49 -5.79
CA PRO A 171 -24.46 -9.68 -4.48
C PRO A 171 -23.50 -9.47 -3.31
N THR A 172 -22.23 -9.89 -3.44
CA THR A 172 -21.21 -9.67 -2.42
C THR A 172 -20.91 -8.17 -2.23
N TYR A 173 -20.91 -7.37 -3.29
CA TYR A 173 -20.80 -5.91 -3.18
C TYR A 173 -21.93 -5.32 -2.34
N TYR A 174 -23.18 -5.63 -2.68
CA TYR A 174 -24.35 -5.08 -1.97
C TYR A 174 -24.40 -5.57 -0.52
N TYR A 175 -23.93 -6.78 -0.24
CA TYR A 175 -23.73 -7.24 1.13
C TYR A 175 -22.73 -6.37 1.88
N HIS A 176 -21.53 -6.13 1.32
CA HIS A 176 -20.55 -5.25 1.94
C HIS A 176 -21.11 -3.83 2.13
N GLN A 177 -21.75 -3.28 1.11
CA GLN A 177 -22.34 -1.94 1.12
C GLN A 177 -23.36 -1.80 2.26
N ARG A 178 -24.35 -2.69 2.31
CA ARG A 178 -25.48 -2.61 3.26
C ARG A 178 -25.08 -2.94 4.69
N HIS A 179 -24.27 -3.97 4.88
CA HIS A 179 -24.03 -4.52 6.22
C HIS A 179 -22.73 -4.07 6.87
N LEU A 180 -21.77 -3.57 6.09
CA LEU A 180 -20.45 -3.19 6.60
C LEU A 180 -20.16 -1.70 6.36
N LEU A 181 -20.25 -1.26 5.11
CA LEU A 181 -19.75 0.07 4.70
C LEU A 181 -20.70 1.20 5.10
N ILE A 182 -21.98 1.14 4.71
CA ILE A 182 -22.96 2.19 5.07
C ILE A 182 -23.05 2.33 6.60
N PRO A 183 -23.18 1.26 7.40
CA PRO A 183 -23.20 1.38 8.86
C PRO A 183 -21.94 2.05 9.42
N ALA A 184 -20.76 1.67 8.93
CA ALA A 184 -19.49 2.26 9.37
C ALA A 184 -19.39 3.76 9.01
N ILE A 185 -19.79 4.12 7.78
CA ILE A 185 -19.79 5.52 7.31
C ILE A 185 -20.77 6.36 8.12
N VAL A 186 -22.00 5.88 8.32
CA VAL A 186 -23.02 6.61 9.09
C VAL A 186 -22.58 6.76 10.55
N SER A 187 -22.02 5.71 11.15
CA SER A 187 -21.48 5.78 12.52
C SER A 187 -20.37 6.82 12.62
N PHE A 188 -19.39 6.79 11.71
CA PHE A 188 -18.31 7.78 11.67
C PHE A 188 -18.84 9.20 11.49
N TRP A 189 -19.75 9.41 10.53
CA TRP A 189 -20.33 10.72 10.24
C TRP A 189 -21.08 11.28 11.45
N ARG A 190 -21.94 10.48 12.09
CA ARG A 190 -22.67 10.91 13.29
C ARG A 190 -21.72 11.30 14.43
N SER A 191 -20.69 10.49 14.68
CA SER A 191 -19.68 10.81 15.69
C SER A 191 -18.89 12.06 15.34
N TYR A 192 -18.55 12.26 14.08
CA TYR A 192 -17.84 13.44 13.59
C TYR A 192 -18.70 14.70 13.71
N GLN A 193 -19.94 14.64 13.24
CA GLN A 193 -20.92 15.73 13.33
C GLN A 193 -21.17 16.12 14.79
N ALA A 194 -21.36 15.16 15.69
CA ALA A 194 -21.54 15.43 17.11
C ALA A 194 -20.34 16.17 17.72
N LYS A 195 -19.11 15.79 17.35
CA LYS A 195 -17.89 16.50 17.79
C LYS A 195 -17.87 17.95 17.31
N ILE A 196 -18.24 18.20 16.05
CA ILE A 196 -18.31 19.55 15.50
C ILE A 196 -19.37 20.36 16.25
N ILE A 197 -20.60 19.85 16.37
CA ILE A 197 -21.70 20.54 17.06
C ILE A 197 -21.29 20.89 18.50
N ASN A 198 -20.70 19.94 19.22
CA ASN A 198 -20.22 20.18 20.59
C ASN A 198 -19.13 21.25 20.64
N SER A 199 -18.24 21.31 19.64
CA SER A 199 -17.18 22.33 19.56
C SER A 199 -17.69 23.74 19.23
N LEU A 200 -18.90 23.84 18.68
CA LEU A 200 -19.57 25.08 18.29
C LEU A 200 -20.60 25.55 19.32
N ASN A 201 -20.88 24.74 20.34
CA ASN A 201 -21.84 25.10 21.38
C ASN A 201 -21.40 26.40 22.10
N GLY A 202 -22.28 27.40 22.14
CA GLY A 202 -22.01 28.72 22.70
C GLY A 202 -21.19 29.67 21.81
N LYS A 203 -20.92 29.31 20.54
CA LYS A 203 -20.28 30.20 19.56
C LYS A 203 -21.31 30.73 18.57
N GLU A 204 -21.15 31.99 18.17
CA GLU A 204 -21.93 32.55 17.07
C GLU A 204 -21.53 31.85 15.77
N VAL A 205 -22.51 31.29 15.05
CA VAL A 205 -22.30 30.55 13.81
C VAL A 205 -23.27 31.03 12.74
N THR A 206 -22.78 31.19 11.52
CA THR A 206 -23.62 31.44 10.34
C THR A 206 -24.04 30.10 9.76
N LEU A 207 -25.35 29.84 9.72
CA LEU A 207 -25.89 28.66 9.05
C LEU A 207 -25.84 28.89 7.54
N ALA A 208 -25.06 28.07 6.83
CA ALA A 208 -25.14 27.96 5.38
C ALA A 208 -25.94 26.69 5.05
N GLY A 209 -27.03 26.83 4.30
CA GLY A 209 -27.83 25.72 3.80
C GLY A 209 -27.29 25.25 2.44
N ASP A 210 -27.33 23.94 2.20
CA ASP A 210 -27.01 23.29 0.93
C ASP A 210 -28.27 23.00 0.11
N GLY A 211 -29.08 24.05 -0.16
CA GLY A 211 -30.08 24.08 -1.24
C GLY A 211 -31.23 23.08 -1.18
#